data_AF-A0A8T6NSC6-F1
#
_entry.id   AF-A0A8T6NSC6-F1
#
_cell.length_a   1.000
_cell.length_b   1.000
_cell.length_c   1.000
_cell.angle_alpha   90.00
_cell.angle_beta   90.00
_cell.angle_gamma   90.00
#
_symmetry.space_group_name_H-M   'P 1'
#
loop_
_entity.id
_entity.type
_entity.pdbx_description
1 polymer ?
#
loop_
_entity_poly.entity_id
_entity_poly.type
_entity_poly.pdbx_seq_one_letter_code
_entity_poly.pdbx_strand_id
1 'polypeptide(L)'
;MIIDRLLTEADIAALVYIADRHGLKRVPGLSRKQLVGRLKRHVPARALFDGLVAAKYGSYTTADLLELLLHDPAYDRLSAGKPRLDHIDRQRAVLLEGTPRRWAYTMRGHDVIIDLGRQALACDCRYYTFAARHRLICKHIATALDLIPEVYSRSALIDLLLNRDVWTFKAVSARPVL
;
A
#
# COMPACT_ATOMS: atom_id res chain seq x y z
N MET A 1 -0.50 -17.42 3.65
CA MET A 1 0.52 -16.52 4.23
C MET A 1 -0.04 -15.15 4.60
N ILE A 2 -0.54 -14.32 3.66
CA ILE A 2 -1.05 -12.97 4.00
C ILE A 2 -2.32 -13.02 4.87
N ILE A 3 -3.30 -13.87 4.50
CA ILE A 3 -4.52 -14.06 5.30
C ILE A 3 -4.17 -14.52 6.73
N ASP A 4 -3.19 -15.40 6.90
CA ASP A 4 -2.76 -15.89 8.21
C ASP A 4 -2.15 -14.78 9.08
N ARG A 5 -1.34 -13.91 8.47
CA ARG A 5 -0.80 -12.72 9.12
C ARG A 5 -1.93 -11.78 9.55
N LEU A 6 -2.85 -11.46 8.65
CA LEU A 6 -3.99 -10.59 8.95
C LEU A 6 -4.90 -11.15 10.05
N LEU A 7 -5.14 -12.46 10.06
CA LEU A 7 -5.91 -13.13 11.12
C LEU A 7 -5.19 -13.09 12.47
N THR A 8 -3.86 -13.11 12.47
CA THR A 8 -3.07 -12.98 13.70
C THR A 8 -3.14 -11.56 14.25
N GLU A 9 -3.12 -10.56 13.38
CA GLU A 9 -3.11 -9.14 13.74
C GLU A 9 -4.49 -8.55 14.05
N ALA A 10 -5.57 -9.10 13.47
CA ALA A 10 -6.92 -8.58 13.65
C ALA A 10 -7.39 -8.67 15.11
N ASP A 11 -8.04 -7.65 15.65
CA ASP A 11 -8.65 -7.75 16.97
C ASP A 11 -9.83 -8.75 16.98
N ILE A 12 -10.28 -9.16 18.17
CA ILE A 12 -11.40 -10.10 18.29
C ILE A 12 -12.71 -9.50 17.75
N ALA A 13 -12.92 -8.19 17.89
CA ALA A 13 -14.15 -7.53 17.45
C ALA A 13 -14.30 -7.56 15.92
N ALA A 14 -13.22 -7.33 15.18
CA ALA A 14 -13.12 -7.46 13.74
C ALA A 14 -13.41 -8.89 13.28
N LEU A 15 -12.84 -9.90 13.96
CA LEU A 15 -13.09 -11.30 13.64
C LEU A 15 -14.56 -11.68 13.87
N VAL A 16 -15.18 -11.18 14.94
CA VAL A 16 -16.62 -11.37 15.22
C VAL A 16 -17.48 -10.67 14.18
N TYR A 17 -17.15 -9.42 13.83
CA TYR A 17 -17.87 -8.67 12.81
C TYR A 17 -17.86 -9.38 11.44
N ILE A 18 -16.69 -9.88 11.02
CA ILE A 18 -16.57 -10.67 9.78
C ILE A 18 -17.42 -11.94 9.88
N ALA A 19 -17.37 -12.64 11.01
CA ALA A 19 -18.16 -13.87 11.23
C ALA A 19 -19.67 -13.59 11.10
N ASP A 20 -20.16 -12.55 11.76
CA ASP A 20 -21.58 -12.15 11.74
C ASP A 20 -22.03 -11.76 10.33
N ARG A 21 -21.21 -10.98 9.60
CA ARG A 21 -21.50 -10.55 8.21
C ARG A 21 -21.64 -11.72 7.25
N HIS A 22 -21.00 -12.85 7.56
CA HIS A 22 -21.07 -14.09 6.79
C HIS A 22 -22.00 -15.14 7.41
N GLY A 23 -22.91 -14.73 8.31
CA GLY A 23 -23.97 -15.60 8.86
C GLY A 23 -23.47 -16.64 9.85
N LEU A 24 -22.24 -16.52 10.36
CA LEU A 24 -21.73 -17.41 11.39
C LEU A 24 -22.32 -16.99 12.74
N LYS A 25 -23.27 -17.77 13.25
CA LYS A 25 -23.88 -17.53 14.57
C LYS A 25 -22.81 -17.37 15.65
N ARG A 26 -22.97 -16.34 16.49
CA ARG A 26 -22.16 -16.13 17.70
C ARG A 26 -22.32 -17.34 18.63
N VAL A 27 -21.20 -17.94 19.00
CA VAL A 27 -21.15 -18.99 20.02
C VAL A 27 -20.38 -18.43 21.22
N PRO A 28 -21.05 -18.21 22.37
CA PRO A 28 -20.38 -17.74 23.59
C PRO A 28 -19.23 -18.66 23.99
N GLY A 29 -18.13 -18.09 24.50
CA GLY A 29 -16.99 -18.87 25.00
C GLY A 29 -16.04 -19.42 23.92
N LEU A 30 -16.23 -19.07 22.64
CA LEU A 30 -15.25 -19.40 21.60
C LEU A 30 -13.90 -18.72 21.88
N SER A 31 -12.84 -19.52 21.96
CA SER A 31 -11.48 -18.99 21.94
C SER A 31 -11.18 -18.35 20.58
N ARG A 32 -10.25 -17.39 20.57
CA ARG A 32 -9.74 -16.75 19.34
C ARG A 32 -9.33 -17.78 18.28
N LYS A 33 -8.60 -18.84 18.69
CA LYS A 33 -8.13 -19.91 17.81
C LYS A 33 -9.29 -20.65 17.14
N GLN A 34 -10.35 -20.94 17.89
CA GLN A 34 -11.55 -21.60 17.36
C GLN A 34 -12.33 -20.68 16.41
N LEU A 35 -12.44 -19.38 16.72
CA LEU A 35 -13.07 -18.40 15.84
C LEU A 35 -12.31 -18.28 14.50
N VAL A 36 -10.99 -18.14 14.55
CA VAL A 36 -10.12 -18.13 13.35
C VAL A 36 -10.31 -19.42 12.53
N GLY A 37 -10.34 -20.59 13.18
CA GLY A 37 -10.59 -21.86 12.51
C GLY A 37 -11.98 -21.95 11.86
N ARG A 38 -13.01 -21.36 12.46
CA ARG A 38 -14.35 -21.27 11.86
C ARG A 38 -14.35 -20.34 10.64
N LEU A 39 -13.76 -19.16 10.76
CA LEU A 39 -13.66 -18.20 9.64
C LEU A 39 -12.98 -18.83 8.43
N LYS A 40 -11.83 -19.47 8.62
CA LYS A 40 -11.10 -20.15 7.54
C LYS A 40 -11.88 -21.27 6.86
N ARG A 41 -12.75 -21.98 7.59
CA ARG A 41 -13.53 -23.10 7.05
C ARG A 41 -14.79 -22.67 6.32
N HIS A 42 -15.43 -21.59 6.76
CA HIS A 42 -16.77 -21.24 6.31
C HIS A 42 -16.86 -19.94 5.52
N VAL A 43 -15.87 -19.05 5.62
CA VAL A 43 -15.83 -17.82 4.83
C VAL A 43 -14.94 -18.03 3.61
N PRO A 44 -15.42 -17.72 2.38
CA PRO A 44 -14.59 -17.78 1.18
C PRO A 44 -13.31 -16.97 1.34
N ALA A 45 -12.17 -17.51 0.91
CA ALA A 45 -10.86 -16.90 1.14
C ALA A 45 -10.78 -15.44 0.68
N ARG A 46 -11.41 -15.11 -0.46
CA ARG A 46 -11.46 -13.74 -0.98
C ARG A 46 -12.27 -12.81 -0.07
N ALA A 47 -13.45 -13.22 0.34
CA ALA A 47 -14.30 -12.42 1.23
C ALA A 47 -13.66 -12.24 2.61
N LEU A 48 -12.99 -13.28 3.13
CA LEU A 48 -12.22 -13.21 4.36
C LEU A 48 -11.05 -12.22 4.23
N PHE A 49 -10.31 -12.27 3.13
CA PHE A 49 -9.24 -11.32 2.85
C PHE A 49 -9.77 -9.88 2.79
N ASP A 50 -10.80 -9.63 1.98
CA ASP A 50 -11.38 -8.29 1.82
C ASP A 50 -11.91 -7.76 3.16
N GLY A 51 -12.56 -8.61 3.97
CA GLY A 51 -13.04 -8.25 5.30
C GLY A 51 -11.92 -7.92 6.29
N LEU A 52 -10.83 -8.67 6.28
CA LEU A 52 -9.66 -8.41 7.14
C LEU A 52 -8.92 -7.14 6.72
N VAL A 53 -8.79 -6.90 5.41
CA VAL A 53 -8.19 -5.67 4.88
C VAL A 53 -9.05 -4.46 5.26
N ALA A 54 -10.37 -4.55 5.11
CA ALA A 54 -11.29 -3.49 5.52
C ALA A 54 -11.24 -3.23 7.03
N ALA A 55 -11.18 -4.29 7.85
CA ALA A 55 -11.07 -4.14 9.30
C ALA A 55 -9.74 -3.47 9.71
N LYS A 56 -8.63 -3.81 9.04
CA LYS A 56 -7.31 -3.29 9.38
C LYS A 56 -7.04 -1.88 8.84
N TYR A 57 -7.43 -1.62 7.60
CA TYR A 57 -7.04 -0.39 6.87
C TYR A 57 -8.23 0.48 6.43
N GLY A 58 -9.46 0.08 6.73
CA GLY A 58 -10.67 0.77 6.24
C GLY A 58 -10.81 2.22 6.72
N SER A 59 -10.29 2.53 7.92
CA SER A 59 -10.27 3.89 8.46
C SER A 59 -9.02 4.69 8.12
N TYR A 60 -7.99 4.06 7.53
CA TYR A 60 -6.70 4.70 7.30
C TYR A 60 -6.79 5.63 6.09
N THR A 61 -6.37 6.88 6.28
CA THR A 61 -6.22 7.85 5.20
C THR A 61 -4.98 7.55 4.35
N THR A 62 -4.83 8.22 3.20
CA THR A 62 -3.59 8.15 2.41
C THR A 62 -2.35 8.49 3.24
N ALA A 63 -2.46 9.49 4.12
CA ALA A 63 -1.36 9.90 4.98
C ALA A 63 -0.96 8.79 5.97
N ASP A 64 -1.93 8.17 6.64
CA ASP A 64 -1.68 7.07 7.58
C ASP A 64 -1.00 5.88 6.88
N LEU A 65 -1.48 5.53 5.68
CA LEU A 65 -0.92 4.42 4.90
C LEU A 65 0.50 4.73 4.39
N LEU A 66 0.76 5.97 3.97
CA LEU A 66 2.10 6.42 3.61
C LEU A 66 3.04 6.35 4.82
N GLU A 67 2.58 6.81 5.98
CA GLU A 67 3.37 6.74 7.21
C GLU A 67 3.75 5.30 7.56
N LEU A 68 2.79 4.36 7.51
CA LEU A 68 3.07 2.94 7.71
C LEU A 68 4.13 2.42 6.74
N LEU A 69 4.01 2.77 5.46
CA LEU A 69 4.94 2.29 4.43
C LEU A 69 6.35 2.89 4.60
N LEU A 70 6.45 4.13 5.08
CA LEU A 70 7.71 4.83 5.36
C LEU A 70 8.35 4.43 6.70
N HIS A 71 7.58 3.82 7.61
CA HIS A 71 8.08 3.22 8.85
C HIS A 71 8.64 1.80 8.66
N ASP A 72 8.76 1.31 7.42
CA ASP A 72 9.40 0.03 7.14
C ASP A 72 10.85 0.01 7.70
N PRO A 73 11.22 -0.95 8.57
CA PRO A 73 12.57 -1.06 9.13
C PRO A 73 13.68 -1.17 8.08
N ALA A 74 13.35 -1.54 6.85
CA ALA A 74 14.29 -1.51 5.74
C ALA A 74 14.81 -0.09 5.45
N TYR A 75 14.05 0.96 5.77
CA TYR A 75 14.54 2.35 5.68
C TYR A 75 15.64 2.66 6.69
N ASP A 76 15.61 2.06 7.88
CA ASP A 76 16.62 2.30 8.92
C ASP A 76 17.98 1.67 8.54
N ARG A 77 17.98 0.72 7.61
CA ARG A 77 19.20 0.11 7.05
C ARG A 77 19.84 0.94 5.94
N LEU A 78 19.21 2.04 5.52
CA LEU A 78 19.71 2.90 4.46
C LEU A 78 20.58 4.02 5.02
N SER A 79 21.77 4.22 4.44
CA SER A 79 22.69 5.30 4.81
C SER A 79 22.10 6.71 4.62
N ALA A 80 21.11 6.86 3.74
CA ALA A 80 20.43 8.12 3.45
C ALA A 80 19.13 8.36 4.27
N GLY A 81 18.73 7.40 5.12
CA GLY A 81 17.54 7.50 5.98
C GLY A 81 16.19 7.47 5.24
N LYS A 82 15.12 7.73 6.01
CA LYS A 82 13.72 7.75 5.56
C LYS A 82 13.44 8.94 4.61
N PRO A 83 12.66 8.75 3.53
CA PRO A 83 12.18 9.83 2.69
C PRO A 83 11.41 10.87 3.49
N ARG A 84 11.84 12.13 3.40
CA ARG A 84 11.16 13.28 3.99
C ARG A 84 10.20 13.90 2.97
N LEU A 85 8.90 13.87 3.27
CA LEU A 85 7.82 14.29 2.35
C LEU A 85 7.65 15.82 2.31
N ASP A 86 7.89 16.49 3.43
CA ASP A 86 7.97 17.94 3.59
C ASP A 86 9.02 18.60 2.68
N HIS A 87 9.96 17.81 2.17
CA HIS A 87 10.98 18.28 1.24
C HIS A 87 10.48 18.45 -0.21
N ILE A 88 9.23 18.12 -0.54
CA ILE A 88 8.65 18.38 -1.88
C ILE A 88 7.41 19.24 -1.72
N ASP A 89 7.49 20.44 -2.29
CA ASP A 89 6.35 21.34 -2.43
C ASP A 89 5.39 20.77 -3.49
N ARG A 90 4.17 20.44 -3.06
CA ARG A 90 3.10 19.89 -3.92
C ARG A 90 2.80 20.79 -5.11
N GLN A 91 2.98 22.10 -4.98
CA GLN A 91 2.73 23.07 -6.06
C GLN A 91 3.74 22.94 -7.22
N ARG A 92 4.85 22.24 -7.01
CA ARG A 92 5.89 22.02 -8.02
C ARG A 92 5.75 20.70 -8.78
N ALA A 93 4.67 19.97 -8.55
CA ALA A 93 4.34 18.77 -9.30
C ALA A 93 3.53 19.13 -10.55
N VAL A 94 4.04 18.75 -11.72
CA VAL A 94 3.35 18.91 -13.00
C VAL A 94 2.80 17.55 -13.41
N LEU A 95 1.48 17.45 -13.56
CA LEU A 95 0.81 16.25 -14.07
C LEU A 95 1.07 16.13 -15.57
N LEU A 96 1.64 15.01 -16.00
CA LEU A 96 1.85 14.68 -17.42
C LEU A 96 0.75 13.75 -17.95
N GLU A 97 0.32 12.80 -17.12
CA GLU A 97 -0.70 11.80 -17.46
C GLU A 97 -1.50 11.46 -16.20
N GLY A 98 -2.83 11.45 -16.28
CA GLY A 98 -3.70 11.12 -15.16
C GLY A 98 -4.88 10.28 -15.59
N THR A 99 -4.81 8.97 -15.35
CA THR A 99 -5.90 8.02 -15.59
C THR A 99 -6.11 7.15 -14.35
N PRO A 100 -7.29 6.52 -14.17
CA PRO A 100 -7.53 5.59 -13.07
C PRO A 100 -6.52 4.43 -12.97
N ARG A 101 -5.78 4.14 -14.05
CA ARG A 101 -4.79 3.05 -14.10
C ARG A 101 -3.35 3.54 -14.08
N ARG A 102 -3.08 4.81 -14.34
CA ARG A 102 -1.73 5.34 -14.51
C ARG A 102 -1.65 6.83 -14.26
N TRP A 103 -0.66 7.23 -13.47
CA TRP A 103 -0.37 8.61 -13.13
C TRP A 103 1.11 8.90 -13.39
N ALA A 104 1.40 9.96 -14.12
CA ALA A 104 2.76 10.42 -14.39
C ALA A 104 2.89 11.89 -14.03
N TYR A 105 3.95 12.23 -13.31
CA TYR A 105 4.28 13.59 -12.89
C TYR A 105 5.74 13.91 -13.16
N THR A 106 6.04 15.18 -13.42
CA THR A 106 7.39 15.73 -13.27
C THR A 106 7.45 16.55 -11.98
N MET A 107 8.41 16.26 -11.11
CA MET A 107 8.62 16.95 -9.83
C MET A 107 10.10 17.29 -9.65
N ARG A 108 10.44 18.58 -9.62
CA ARG A 108 11.84 19.06 -9.49
C ARG A 108 12.79 18.47 -10.54
N GLY A 109 12.30 18.32 -11.78
CA GLY A 109 13.07 17.74 -12.88
C GLY A 109 13.17 16.21 -12.85
N HIS A 110 12.41 15.54 -11.99
CA HIS A 110 12.31 14.09 -11.91
C HIS A 110 10.97 13.58 -12.40
N ASP A 111 10.99 12.63 -13.34
CA ASP A 111 9.77 11.95 -13.78
C ASP A 111 9.41 10.83 -12.80
N VAL A 112 8.11 10.75 -12.50
CA VAL A 112 7.53 9.84 -11.52
C VAL A 112 6.31 9.19 -12.15
N ILE A 113 6.25 7.86 -12.14
CA ILE A 113 5.17 7.07 -12.72
C ILE A 113 4.63 6.11 -11.67
N ILE A 114 3.30 6.11 -11.52
CA ILE A 114 2.53 5.13 -10.76
C ILE A 114 1.59 4.45 -11.76
N ASP A 115 1.89 3.20 -12.12
CA ASP A 115 1.07 2.38 -13.01
C ASP A 115 0.35 1.32 -12.18
N LEU A 116 -0.90 1.60 -11.81
CA LEU A 116 -1.77 0.72 -11.03
C LEU A 116 -2.21 -0.49 -11.85
N GLY A 117 -2.36 -0.35 -13.17
CA GLY A 117 -2.73 -1.45 -14.05
C GLY A 117 -1.66 -2.53 -14.15
N ARG A 118 -0.39 -2.14 -13.99
CA ARG A 118 0.77 -3.05 -14.03
C ARG A 118 1.45 -3.26 -12.67
N GLN A 119 0.88 -2.71 -11.59
CA GLN A 119 1.50 -2.70 -10.26
C GLN A 119 2.97 -2.25 -10.31
N ALA A 120 3.24 -1.14 -10.99
CA ALA A 120 4.59 -0.65 -11.22
C ALA A 120 4.77 0.77 -10.70
N LEU A 121 5.92 0.99 -10.07
CA LEU A 121 6.40 2.30 -9.63
C LEU A 121 7.68 2.62 -10.37
N ALA A 122 7.83 3.87 -10.80
CA ALA A 122 9.05 4.32 -11.43
C ALA A 122 9.39 5.77 -11.09
N CYS A 123 10.66 6.04 -10.83
CA CYS A 123 11.19 7.39 -10.69
C CYS A 123 12.63 7.44 -11.21
N ASP A 124 13.04 8.55 -11.83
CA ASP A 124 14.42 8.75 -12.33
C ASP A 124 15.37 9.33 -11.27
N CYS A 125 14.90 9.61 -10.05
CA CYS A 125 15.75 10.25 -9.05
C CYS A 125 16.84 9.29 -8.56
N ARG A 126 18.04 9.82 -8.28
CA ARG A 126 19.21 9.03 -7.86
C ARG A 126 18.92 8.11 -6.66
N TYR A 127 18.10 8.58 -5.71
CA TYR A 127 17.70 7.80 -4.54
C TYR A 127 16.81 6.62 -4.92
N TYR A 128 15.97 6.75 -5.96
CA TYR A 128 15.01 5.71 -6.31
C TYR A 128 15.68 4.46 -6.85
N THR A 129 16.80 4.57 -7.58
CA THR A 129 17.56 3.38 -8.02
C THR A 129 17.97 2.51 -6.83
N PHE A 130 18.35 3.12 -5.72
CA PHE A 130 18.67 2.42 -4.49
C PHE A 130 17.41 1.90 -3.79
N ALA A 131 16.41 2.78 -3.57
CA ALA A 131 15.16 2.39 -2.92
C ALA A 131 14.45 1.23 -3.65
N ALA A 132 14.41 1.26 -4.99
CA ALA A 132 13.82 0.22 -5.83
C ALA A 132 14.43 -1.17 -5.59
N ARG A 133 15.75 -1.26 -5.40
CA ARG A 133 16.44 -2.54 -5.07
C ARG A 133 15.97 -3.12 -3.74
N HIS A 134 15.59 -2.25 -2.81
CA HIS A 134 15.03 -2.63 -1.51
C HIS A 134 13.50 -2.66 -1.51
N ARG A 135 12.86 -2.54 -2.68
CA ARG A 135 11.40 -2.39 -2.86
C ARG A 135 10.80 -1.21 -2.09
N LEU A 136 11.60 -0.19 -1.79
CA LEU A 136 11.21 1.01 -1.08
C LEU A 136 10.75 2.10 -2.04
N ILE A 137 9.97 3.06 -1.53
CA ILE A 137 9.58 4.25 -2.30
C ILE A 137 10.49 5.43 -1.98
N CYS A 138 10.72 6.31 -2.97
CA CYS A 138 11.38 7.58 -2.74
C CYS A 138 10.35 8.66 -2.36
N LYS A 139 10.83 9.82 -1.92
CA LYS A 139 9.98 10.97 -1.61
C LYS A 139 9.09 11.38 -2.80
N HIS A 140 9.58 11.31 -4.04
CA HIS A 140 8.77 11.70 -5.20
C HIS A 140 7.61 10.74 -5.45
N ILE A 141 7.82 9.42 -5.28
CA ILE A 141 6.74 8.43 -5.36
C ILE A 141 5.72 8.66 -4.25
N ALA A 142 6.19 8.89 -3.03
CA ALA A 142 5.30 9.16 -1.90
C ALA A 142 4.48 10.44 -2.13
N THR A 143 5.10 11.52 -2.61
CA THR A 143 4.39 12.75 -3.00
C THR A 143 3.42 12.50 -4.15
N ALA A 144 3.79 11.72 -5.18
CA ALA A 144 2.86 11.38 -6.26
C ALA A 144 1.64 10.61 -5.74
N LEU A 145 1.82 9.62 -4.86
CA LEU A 145 0.72 8.89 -4.22
C LEU A 145 -0.19 9.81 -3.40
N ASP A 146 0.36 10.84 -2.79
CA ASP A 146 -0.39 11.86 -2.04
C ASP A 146 -1.11 12.88 -2.95
N LEU A 147 -0.76 12.97 -4.23
CA LEU A 147 -1.37 13.87 -5.21
C LEU A 147 -2.50 13.24 -6.04
N ILE A 148 -2.52 11.91 -6.18
CA ILE A 148 -3.60 11.22 -6.92
C ILE A 148 -4.87 11.13 -6.07
N PRO A 149 -6.06 10.98 -6.67
CA PRO A 149 -7.31 10.88 -5.91
C PRO A 149 -7.24 9.77 -4.86
N GLU A 150 -7.72 10.08 -3.66
CA GLU A 150 -7.54 9.26 -2.45
C GLU A 150 -7.97 7.79 -2.65
N VAL A 151 -9.06 7.55 -3.37
CA VAL A 151 -9.55 6.19 -3.66
C VAL A 151 -8.49 5.32 -4.38
N TYR A 152 -7.75 5.90 -5.32
CA TYR A 152 -6.71 5.19 -6.07
C TYR A 152 -5.44 5.06 -5.23
N SER A 153 -5.06 6.12 -4.52
CA SER A 153 -3.89 6.12 -3.63
C SER A 153 -4.00 5.08 -2.53
N ARG A 154 -5.13 5.07 -1.81
CA ARG A 154 -5.38 4.11 -0.73
C ARG A 154 -5.34 2.68 -1.24
N SER A 155 -5.98 2.41 -2.38
CA SER A 155 -5.95 1.08 -2.98
C SER A 155 -4.52 0.65 -3.31
N ALA A 156 -3.71 1.55 -3.89
CA ALA A 156 -2.32 1.27 -4.24
C ALA A 156 -1.45 1.04 -3.00
N LEU A 157 -1.60 1.88 -1.98
CA LEU A 157 -0.83 1.81 -0.73
C LEU A 157 -1.16 0.55 0.08
N ILE A 158 -2.44 0.18 0.19
CA ILE A 158 -2.86 -1.07 0.83
C ILE A 158 -2.25 -2.26 0.07
N ASP A 159 -2.31 -2.25 -1.26
CA ASP A 159 -1.74 -3.32 -2.08
C ASP A 159 -0.21 -3.39 -1.94
N LEU A 160 0.49 -2.25 -1.88
CA LEU A 160 1.93 -2.19 -1.60
C LEU A 160 2.29 -2.72 -0.20
N LEU A 161 1.48 -2.46 0.83
CA LEU A 161 1.71 -2.97 2.19
C LEU A 161 1.49 -4.50 2.28
N LEU A 162 0.60 -5.04 1.45
CA LEU A 162 0.21 -6.45 1.49
C LEU A 162 1.03 -7.32 0.52
N ASN A 163 1.27 -6.82 -0.68
CA ASN A 163 1.80 -7.55 -1.83
C ASN A 163 3.03 -6.84 -2.44
N ARG A 164 3.87 -6.23 -1.61
CA ARG A 164 5.05 -5.44 -2.06
C ARG A 164 5.97 -6.17 -3.04
N ASP A 165 6.01 -7.49 -2.95
CA ASP A 165 6.83 -8.40 -3.74
C ASP A 165 6.34 -8.59 -5.18
N VAL A 166 5.05 -8.41 -5.46
CA VAL A 166 4.50 -8.47 -6.82
C VAL A 166 4.64 -7.15 -7.58
N TRP A 167 4.86 -6.06 -6.84
CA TRP A 167 5.08 -4.75 -7.44
C TRP A 167 6.44 -4.65 -8.11
N THR A 168 6.43 -4.02 -9.28
CA THR A 168 7.64 -3.77 -10.06
C THR A 168 8.20 -2.39 -9.76
N PHE A 169 9.45 -2.31 -9.31
CA PHE A 169 10.15 -1.05 -9.02
C PHE A 169 11.20 -0.78 -10.11
N LYS A 170 10.96 0.18 -10.99
CA LYS A 170 11.83 0.48 -12.13
C LYS A 170 12.44 1.86 -12.01
N ALA A 171 13.75 1.99 -12.08
CA ALA A 171 14.34 3.29 -12.39
C ALA A 171 13.81 3.72 -13.77
N VAL A 172 13.27 4.94 -13.87
CA VAL A 172 12.95 5.50 -15.19
C VAL A 172 14.29 5.74 -15.86
N SER A 173 14.64 4.92 -16.84
CA SER A 173 15.73 5.25 -17.76
C SER A 173 15.19 6.32 -18.72
N ALA A 174 15.99 7.36 -18.90
CA ALA A 174 15.69 8.60 -19.62
C ALA A 174 14.56 8.51 -20.67
N ARG A 175 13.54 9.36 -20.47
CA ARG A 175 12.45 9.78 -21.39
C ARG A 175 12.15 8.88 -22.59
N PRO A 176 10.98 8.22 -22.67
CA PRO A 176 10.29 8.16 -23.95
C PRO A 176 9.85 9.61 -24.26
N VAL A 177 10.51 10.22 -25.23
CA VAL A 177 9.99 11.41 -25.91
C VAL A 177 8.59 11.04 -26.40
N LEU A 178 7.59 11.82 -26.00
CA LEU A 178 6.26 11.78 -26.60
C LEU A 178 6.36 12.08 -28.10
#